data_AF-A0ABD5Z2U0-F1
#
_entry.id   AF-A0ABD5Z2U0-F1
#
_cell.length_a   1.000
_cell.length_b   1.000
_cell.length_c   1.000
_cell.angle_alpha   90.00
_cell.angle_beta   90.00
_cell.angle_gamma   90.00
#
_symmetry.space_group_name_H-M   'P 1'
#
loop_
_entity.id
_entity.type
_entity.pdbx_description
1 polymer ?
#
loop_
_entity_poly.entity_id
_entity_poly.type
_entity_poly.pdbx_seq_one_letter_code
_entity_poly.pdbx_strand_id
1 'polypeptide(L)'
;MNDTPIAEIELTDDHFDFLFNAGASPKLIEVVTKTLDELPSTVNRNSARSEVQKYVKWGNLDGSVPPEEFSHIGGHFFTALWNGDLYEAFCRADLNNRKILLDVFGERRINTDRPDHRHPTVGQLGGVA
;
A
#
# COMPACT_ATOMS: atom_id res chain seq x y z
N MET A 1 3.01 9.45 25.04
CA MET A 1 2.52 9.04 23.70
C MET A 1 3.06 10.05 22.71
N ASN A 2 3.43 9.63 21.51
CA ASN A 2 3.97 10.54 20.51
C ASN A 2 2.81 11.41 19.95
N ASP A 3 2.84 12.72 20.22
CA ASP A 3 1.78 13.65 19.83
C ASP A 3 1.82 14.04 18.34
N THR A 4 2.86 13.60 17.61
CA THR A 4 3.00 13.83 16.16
C THR A 4 1.77 13.32 15.39
N PRO A 5 1.12 14.16 14.56
CA PRO A 5 0.05 13.74 13.66
C PRO A 5 0.49 12.57 12.77
N ILE A 6 -0.40 11.61 12.48
CA ILE A 6 -0.06 10.41 11.67
C ILE A 6 0.57 10.79 10.33
N ALA A 7 0.01 11.80 9.66
CA ALA A 7 0.50 12.26 8.36
C ALA A 7 1.93 12.81 8.39
N GLU A 8 2.40 13.30 9.55
CA GLU A 8 3.74 13.85 9.77
C GLU A 8 4.76 12.81 10.21
N ILE A 9 4.33 11.56 10.45
CA ILE A 9 5.25 10.49 10.81
C ILE A 9 6.07 10.10 9.58
N GLU A 10 7.38 10.33 9.69
CA GLU A 10 8.34 9.92 8.68
C GLU A 10 8.51 8.39 8.70
N LEU A 11 8.57 7.80 7.49
CA LEU A 11 8.88 6.39 7.32
C LEU A 11 10.32 6.27 6.85
N THR A 12 11.12 5.49 7.58
CA THR A 12 12.54 5.27 7.33
C THR A 12 12.78 3.92 6.68
N ASP A 13 14.01 3.71 6.20
CA ASP A 13 14.43 2.42 5.64
C ASP A 13 14.29 1.28 6.67
N ASP A 14 14.58 1.53 7.95
CA ASP A 14 14.39 0.54 9.02
C ASP A 14 12.93 0.06 9.11
N HIS A 15 11.95 0.95 8.90
CA HIS A 15 10.53 0.56 8.88
C HIS A 15 10.22 -0.31 7.65
N PHE A 16 10.81 -0.01 6.50
CA PHE A 16 10.61 -0.80 5.28
C PHE A 16 11.26 -2.18 5.37
N ASP A 17 12.46 -2.25 5.94
CA ASP A 17 13.17 -3.50 6.22
C ASP A 17 12.39 -4.36 7.22
N PHE A 18 11.84 -3.76 8.28
CA PHE A 18 10.97 -4.47 9.21
C PHE A 18 9.77 -5.07 8.48
N LEU A 19 9.05 -4.28 7.69
CA LEU A 19 7.86 -4.76 6.96
C LEU A 19 8.21 -5.87 5.98
N PHE A 20 9.31 -5.72 5.24
CA PHE A 20 9.80 -6.75 4.32
C PHE A 20 10.10 -8.07 5.05
N ASN A 21 10.80 -8.01 6.18
CA ASN A 21 11.09 -9.17 7.02
C ASN A 21 9.83 -9.77 7.65
N ALA A 22 8.79 -8.97 7.88
CA ALA A 22 7.48 -9.44 8.31
C ALA A 22 6.65 -10.11 7.18
N GLY A 23 7.15 -10.10 5.95
CA GLY A 23 6.51 -10.74 4.80
C GLY A 23 5.71 -9.80 3.90
N ALA A 24 5.85 -8.47 4.07
CA ALA A 24 5.28 -7.52 3.12
C ALA A 24 5.93 -7.68 1.74
N SER A 25 5.11 -7.66 0.69
CA SER A 25 5.64 -7.68 -0.67
C SER A 25 6.42 -6.39 -0.99
N PRO A 26 7.43 -6.45 -1.89
CA PRO A 26 8.08 -5.25 -2.41
C PRO A 26 7.11 -4.24 -3.03
N LYS A 27 5.99 -4.71 -3.58
CA LYS A 27 4.94 -3.86 -4.16
C LYS A 27 4.27 -2.98 -3.11
N LEU A 28 4.06 -3.48 -1.88
CA LEU A 28 3.57 -2.64 -0.79
C LEU A 28 4.57 -1.52 -0.48
N ILE A 29 5.87 -1.86 -0.41
CA ILE A 29 6.94 -0.89 -0.12
C ILE A 29 7.01 0.19 -1.22
N GLU A 30 6.92 -0.19 -2.50
CA GLU A 30 6.85 0.77 -3.63
C GLU A 30 5.69 1.78 -3.48
N VAL A 31 4.54 1.36 -2.93
CA VAL A 31 3.38 2.25 -2.71
C VAL A 31 3.53 3.12 -1.45
N VAL A 32 4.06 2.54 -0.37
CA VAL A 32 4.16 3.21 0.93
C VAL A 32 5.25 4.29 0.92
N THR A 33 6.31 4.10 0.14
CA THR A 33 7.41 5.08 0.00
C THR A 33 6.93 6.39 -0.63
N LYS A 34 5.91 6.34 -1.51
CA LYS A 34 5.35 7.52 -2.18
C LYS A 34 4.67 8.50 -1.24
N THR A 35 5.23 9.70 -1.14
CA THR A 35 4.61 10.84 -0.46
C THR A 35 3.55 11.50 -1.36
N LEU A 36 2.69 12.33 -0.78
CA LEU A 36 1.59 12.96 -1.54
C LEU A 36 2.09 13.96 -2.59
N ASP A 37 3.25 14.59 -2.36
CA ASP A 37 3.89 15.52 -3.31
C ASP A 37 4.53 14.81 -4.51
N GLU A 38 4.84 13.52 -4.40
CA GLU A 38 5.29 12.69 -5.52
C GLU A 38 4.15 12.12 -6.36
N LEU A 39 2.92 12.14 -5.84
CA LEU A 39 1.75 11.52 -6.46
C LEU A 39 0.98 12.53 -7.33
N PRO A 40 0.10 12.05 -8.24
CA PRO A 40 -0.74 12.95 -9.03
C PRO A 40 -1.52 13.91 -8.14
N SER A 41 -1.59 15.19 -8.50
CA SER A 41 -2.26 16.24 -7.70
C SER A 41 -3.74 15.99 -7.38
N THR A 42 -4.36 15.03 -8.07
CA THR A 42 -5.74 14.58 -7.80
C THR A 42 -5.85 13.48 -6.74
N VAL A 43 -4.73 13.07 -6.17
CA VAL A 43 -4.63 12.16 -5.02
C VAL A 43 -4.49 13.00 -3.76
N ASN A 44 -5.43 12.84 -2.83
CA ASN A 44 -5.41 13.59 -1.56
C ASN A 44 -5.06 12.71 -0.35
N ARG A 45 -4.87 11.40 -0.56
CA ARG A 45 -4.57 10.44 0.50
C ARG A 45 -3.87 9.20 -0.06
N ASN A 46 -2.86 8.72 0.66
CA ASN A 46 -2.27 7.38 0.47
C ASN A 46 -2.60 6.53 1.70
N SER A 47 -3.65 5.69 1.63
CA SER A 47 -4.08 4.95 2.83
C SER A 47 -3.12 3.83 3.22
N ALA A 48 -2.35 3.28 2.27
CA ALA A 48 -1.34 2.28 2.60
C ALA A 48 -0.22 2.92 3.43
N ARG A 49 0.26 4.10 3.02
CA ARG A 49 1.23 4.87 3.79
C ARG A 49 0.69 5.26 5.17
N SER A 50 -0.53 5.79 5.24
CA SER A 50 -1.16 6.15 6.52
C SER A 50 -1.34 4.96 7.46
N GLU A 51 -1.56 3.75 6.93
CA GLU A 51 -1.65 2.54 7.74
C GLU A 51 -0.29 2.18 8.35
N VAL A 52 0.79 2.22 7.57
CA VAL A 52 2.15 2.00 8.09
C VAL A 52 2.56 3.06 9.11
N GLN A 53 2.22 4.33 8.88
CA GLN A 53 2.46 5.41 9.84
C GLN A 53 1.79 5.17 11.20
N LYS A 54 0.64 4.49 11.24
CA LYS A 54 0.02 4.09 12.51
C LYS A 54 0.83 3.05 13.25
N TYR A 55 1.39 2.07 12.54
CA TYR A 55 2.25 1.05 13.15
C TYR A 55 3.47 1.68 13.82
N VAL A 56 4.08 2.69 13.18
CA VAL A 56 5.15 3.48 13.81
C VAL A 56 4.61 4.26 15.02
N LYS A 57 3.47 4.96 14.88
CA LYS A 57 2.89 5.77 15.98
C LYS A 57 2.65 4.97 17.25
N TRP A 58 2.20 3.73 17.09
CA TRP A 58 1.80 2.85 18.19
C TRP A 58 2.91 1.88 18.62
N GLY A 59 4.12 2.01 18.06
CA GLY A 59 5.27 1.19 18.46
C GLY A 59 5.21 -0.25 17.93
N ASN A 60 4.40 -0.55 16.92
CA ASN A 60 4.35 -1.90 16.36
C ASN A 60 5.60 -2.27 15.54
N LEU A 61 6.40 -1.29 15.13
CA LEU A 61 7.63 -1.48 14.35
C LEU A 61 8.90 -1.10 15.15
N ASP A 62 8.81 -0.94 16.47
CA ASP A 62 9.92 -0.49 17.33
C ASP A 62 10.89 -1.62 17.76
N GLY A 63 10.69 -2.83 17.23
CA GLY A 63 11.47 -4.02 17.59
C GLY A 63 11.02 -4.73 18.87
N SER A 64 9.93 -4.30 19.51
CA SER A 64 9.33 -5.00 20.66
C SER A 64 8.75 -6.37 20.30
N VAL A 65 8.39 -6.58 19.03
CA VAL A 65 7.94 -7.84 18.45
C VAL A 65 8.85 -8.16 17.27
N PRO A 66 9.35 -9.41 17.13
CA PRO A 66 10.15 -9.79 15.98
C PRO A 66 9.31 -9.72 14.68
N PRO A 67 9.88 -9.34 13.52
CA PRO A 67 9.13 -9.14 12.29
C PRO A 67 8.25 -10.33 11.89
N GLU A 68 8.72 -11.56 12.07
CA GLU A 68 8.00 -12.79 11.75
C GLU A 68 6.73 -13.02 12.58
N GLU A 69 6.61 -12.37 13.73
CA GLU A 69 5.42 -12.40 14.59
C GLU A 69 4.48 -11.20 14.34
N PHE A 70 4.92 -10.23 13.53
CA PHE A 70 4.09 -9.09 13.16
C PHE A 70 2.93 -9.52 12.26
N SER A 71 1.75 -9.00 12.55
CA SER A 71 0.56 -9.16 11.72
C SER A 71 -0.07 -7.81 11.46
N HIS A 72 -0.33 -7.49 10.19
CA HIS A 72 -0.98 -6.25 9.82
C HIS A 72 -2.48 -6.32 10.12
N ILE A 73 -3.08 -5.17 10.43
CA ILE A 73 -4.54 -5.02 10.61
C ILE A 73 -5.22 -4.27 9.45
N GLY A 74 -4.47 -4.01 8.37
CA GLY A 74 -4.98 -3.35 7.18
C GLY A 74 -6.16 -4.10 6.53
N GLY A 75 -7.08 -3.35 5.90
CA GLY A 75 -8.22 -3.91 5.18
C GLY A 75 -7.85 -4.52 3.83
N HIS A 76 -8.86 -5.01 3.07
CA HIS A 76 -8.66 -5.81 1.86
C HIS A 76 -7.67 -5.23 0.83
N PHE A 77 -7.69 -3.92 0.58
CA PHE A 77 -6.72 -3.26 -0.30
C PHE A 77 -5.27 -3.41 0.21
N PHE A 78 -5.05 -3.17 1.50
CA PHE A 78 -3.75 -3.27 2.12
C PHE A 78 -3.28 -4.74 2.16
N THR A 79 -4.16 -5.67 2.51
CA THR A 79 -3.87 -7.11 2.49
C THR A 79 -3.44 -7.59 1.09
N ALA A 80 -4.13 -7.13 0.03
CA ALA A 80 -3.77 -7.51 -1.32
C ALA A 80 -2.39 -6.95 -1.72
N LEU A 81 -2.08 -5.70 -1.37
CA LEU A 81 -0.74 -5.13 -1.54
C LEU A 81 0.32 -5.88 -0.73
N TRP A 82 0.02 -6.22 0.53
CA TRP A 82 0.90 -7.01 1.38
C TRP A 82 1.28 -8.32 0.71
N ASN A 83 0.30 -9.03 0.15
CA ASN A 83 0.50 -10.28 -0.57
C ASN A 83 1.10 -10.11 -1.98
N GLY A 84 1.25 -8.87 -2.45
CA GLY A 84 1.78 -8.55 -3.77
C GLY A 84 0.82 -8.83 -4.92
N ASP A 85 -0.48 -8.91 -4.67
CA ASP A 85 -1.52 -9.05 -5.71
C ASP A 85 -2.02 -7.67 -6.14
N LEU A 86 -1.46 -7.15 -7.25
CA LEU A 86 -1.81 -5.82 -7.74
C LEU A 86 -3.23 -5.75 -8.28
N TYR A 87 -3.71 -6.83 -8.89
CA TYR A 87 -5.03 -6.84 -9.52
C TYR A 87 -6.14 -6.83 -8.46
N GLU A 88 -6.04 -7.69 -7.44
CA GLU A 88 -6.97 -7.67 -6.30
C GLU A 88 -6.85 -6.35 -5.53
N ALA A 89 -5.63 -5.82 -5.35
CA ALA A 89 -5.45 -4.51 -4.73
C ALA A 89 -6.20 -3.42 -5.51
N PHE A 90 -6.11 -3.40 -6.84
CA PHE A 90 -6.84 -2.44 -7.67
C PHE A 90 -8.36 -2.60 -7.55
N CYS A 91 -8.85 -3.84 -7.51
CA CYS A 91 -10.29 -4.12 -7.36
C CYS A 91 -10.84 -3.62 -6.02
N ARG A 92 -10.05 -3.74 -4.94
CA ARG A 92 -10.41 -3.32 -3.57
C ARG A 92 -10.11 -1.86 -3.27
N ALA A 93 -9.30 -1.20 -4.09
CA ALA A 93 -8.91 0.18 -3.91
C ALA A 93 -10.08 1.16 -4.17
N ASP A 94 -10.11 2.22 -3.38
CA ASP A 94 -10.92 3.40 -3.69
C ASP A 94 -10.26 4.26 -4.79
N LEU A 95 -10.90 5.38 -5.15
CA LEU A 95 -10.43 6.22 -6.25
C LEU A 95 -9.01 6.78 -6.03
N ASN A 96 -8.62 7.14 -4.82
CA ASN A 96 -7.27 7.64 -4.55
C ASN A 96 -6.25 6.51 -4.72
N ASN A 97 -6.50 5.36 -4.09
CA ASN A 97 -5.59 4.24 -4.14
C ASN A 97 -5.47 3.64 -5.56
N ARG A 98 -6.54 3.64 -6.36
CA ARG A 98 -6.47 3.24 -7.78
C ARG A 98 -5.54 4.13 -8.58
N LYS A 99 -5.61 5.46 -8.37
CA LYS A 99 -4.70 6.42 -9.02
C LYS A 99 -3.25 6.17 -8.60
N ILE A 100 -3.00 5.89 -7.32
CA ILE A 100 -1.66 5.55 -6.82
C ILE A 100 -1.15 4.27 -7.51
N LEU A 101 -1.95 3.21 -7.57
CA LEU A 101 -1.54 1.97 -8.23
C LEU A 101 -1.23 2.18 -9.72
N LEU A 102 -2.05 2.98 -10.42
CA LEU A 102 -1.81 3.30 -11.82
C LEU A 102 -0.55 4.12 -12.03
N ASP A 103 -0.28 5.09 -11.14
CA ASP A 103 0.91 5.92 -11.17
C ASP A 103 2.19 5.10 -10.91
N VAL A 104 2.18 4.26 -9.86
CA VAL A 104 3.34 3.48 -9.43
C VAL A 104 3.63 2.30 -10.38
N PHE A 105 2.60 1.56 -10.79
CA PHE A 105 2.79 0.29 -11.52
C PHE A 105 2.41 0.35 -12.99
N GLY A 106 1.53 1.28 -13.37
CA GLY A 106 0.93 1.32 -14.69
C GLY A 106 -0.07 0.17 -14.93
N GLU A 107 -0.99 0.41 -15.86
CA GLU A 107 -2.08 -0.51 -16.16
C GLU A 107 -1.57 -1.91 -16.57
N ARG A 108 -0.50 -1.95 -17.37
CA ARG A 108 0.07 -3.21 -17.90
C ARG A 108 0.55 -4.15 -16.79
N ARG A 109 1.26 -3.63 -15.77
CA ARG A 109 1.81 -4.45 -14.67
C ARG A 109 0.68 -4.99 -13.81
N ILE A 110 -0.34 -4.17 -13.52
CA ILE A 110 -1.53 -4.60 -12.77
C ILE A 110 -2.31 -5.67 -13.54
N ASN A 111 -2.53 -5.50 -14.86
CA ASN A 111 -3.20 -6.51 -15.69
C ASN A 111 -2.42 -7.82 -15.82
N THR A 112 -1.11 -7.83 -15.54
CA THR A 112 -0.29 -9.05 -15.56
C THR A 112 -0.59 -9.97 -14.37
N ASP A 113 -0.97 -9.40 -13.23
CA ASP A 113 -1.40 -10.15 -12.04
C ASP A 113 -2.84 -10.66 -12.13
N ARG A 114 -3.52 -10.39 -13.26
CA ARG A 114 -4.93 -10.77 -13.42
C ARG A 114 -5.08 -12.30 -13.45
N PRO A 115 -6.04 -12.89 -12.72
CA PRO A 115 -6.14 -14.34 -12.58
C PRO A 115 -6.29 -15.08 -13.91
N ASP A 116 -7.11 -14.53 -14.81
CA ASP A 116 -7.27 -15.05 -16.17
C ASP A 116 -7.85 -13.99 -17.12
N HIS A 117 -8.12 -14.38 -18.36
CA HIS A 117 -8.67 -13.52 -19.41
C HIS A 117 -10.17 -13.19 -19.26
N ARG A 118 -10.89 -13.87 -18.36
CA ARG A 118 -12.33 -13.66 -18.11
C ARG A 118 -12.56 -12.50 -17.14
N HIS A 119 -11.55 -12.14 -16.36
CA HIS A 119 -11.57 -10.98 -15.50
C HIS A 119 -11.37 -9.70 -16.33
N PRO A 120 -12.10 -8.60 -16.04
CA PRO A 120 -11.94 -7.34 -16.77
C PRO A 120 -10.52 -6.80 -16.65
N THR A 121 -10.06 -6.09 -17.68
CA THR A 121 -8.84 -5.27 -17.58
C THR A 121 -9.06 -4.11 -16.62
N VAL A 122 -7.97 -3.57 -16.09
CA VAL A 122 -8.00 -2.33 -15.31
C VAL A 122 -8.64 -1.18 -16.09
N GLY A 123 -8.37 -1.03 -17.40
CA GLY A 123 -9.06 -0.04 -18.24
C GLY A 123 -10.59 -0.24 -18.29
N GLN A 124 -11.06 -1.49 -18.30
CA GLN A 124 -12.49 -1.81 -18.23
C GLN A 124 -13.10 -1.54 -16.84
N LEU A 125 -12.32 -1.64 -15.77
CA LEU A 125 -12.75 -1.32 -14.39
C LEU A 125 -12.77 0.21 -14.14
N GLY A 126 -11.88 0.95 -14.79
CA GLY A 126 -11.78 2.41 -14.65
C GLY A 126 -12.90 3.20 -15.34
N GLY A 127 -13.50 2.63 -16.39
CA GLY A 127 -14.63 3.24 -17.11
C GLY A 127 -16.00 3.11 -16.42
N VAL A 128 -16.04 2.61 -15.18
CA VAL A 128 -17.27 2.35 -14.40
C VAL A 128 -17.37 3.25 -13.16
N ALA A 129 -16.55 4.30 -13.07
CA ALA A 129 -16.52 5.26 -11.97
C ALA A 129 -17.39 6.49 -12.24
#